data_AF-A0A1I4P9X6-F1
#
_entry.id   AF-A0A1I4P9X6-F1
#
_cell.length_a   1.000
_cell.length_b   1.000
_cell.length_c   1.000
_cell.angle_alpha   90.00
_cell.angle_beta   90.00
_cell.angle_gamma   90.00
#
_symmetry.space_group_name_H-M   'P 1'
#
loop_
_entity.id
_entity.type
_entity.pdbx_description
1 polymer ?
#
loop_
_entity_poly.entity_id
_entity_poly.type
_entity_poly.pdbx_seq_one_letter_code
_entity_poly.pdbx_strand_id
1 'polypeptide(L)'
;MAESYFKRERKNKDGSMSIFWVVEFTDASGKTKSFSAKLRKNVQAKLDKYKADILLDVYVQPSAMTLKEWVNHWLSTYKKPSLRPTTFNTYQTLLKVHITAKLGDKKLQEVTTDDLQRLIVDMKSSPRTKKDIFSILKSCLAKAIEKNYIKKNPVNV
;
A
#
# COMPACT_ATOMS: atom_id res chain seq x y z
N MET A 1 -27.94 -3.32 0.49
CA MET A 1 -26.89 -2.74 -0.37
C MET A 1 -27.57 -1.83 -1.36
N ALA A 2 -27.30 -0.52 -1.31
CA ALA A 2 -27.94 0.47 -2.17
C ALA A 2 -26.88 1.12 -3.07
N GLU A 3 -27.23 1.37 -4.32
CA GLU A 3 -26.40 2.07 -5.31
C GLU A 3 -27.12 3.30 -5.80
N SER A 4 -26.47 4.45 -5.66
CA SER A 4 -27.00 5.73 -6.14
C SER A 4 -26.09 6.27 -7.25
N TYR A 5 -26.66 6.49 -8.43
CA TYR A 5 -25.95 7.09 -9.57
C TYR A 5 -26.34 8.55 -9.73
N PHE A 6 -25.35 9.43 -9.80
CA PHE A 6 -25.57 10.85 -10.09
C PHE A 6 -24.41 11.43 -10.89
N LYS A 7 -24.64 12.60 -11.50
CA LYS A 7 -23.61 13.35 -12.21
C LYS A 7 -23.03 14.41 -11.28
N ARG A 8 -21.72 14.58 -11.31
CA ARG A 8 -21.02 15.64 -10.59
C ARG A 8 -20.15 16.44 -11.54
N GLU A 9 -20.24 17.75 -11.45
CA GLU A 9 -19.38 18.66 -12.19
C GLU A 9 -18.11 18.95 -11.40
N ARG A 10 -16.98 18.98 -12.10
CA ARG A 10 -15.70 19.34 -11.52
C ARG A 10 -14.99 20.33 -12.43
N LYS A 11 -14.50 21.42 -11.83
CA LYS A 11 -13.66 22.41 -12.50
C LYS A 11 -12.26 21.84 -12.70
N ASN A 12 -11.77 21.87 -13.93
CA ASN A 12 -10.41 21.48 -14.29
C ASN A 12 -9.42 22.62 -13.99
N LYS A 13 -8.12 22.32 -13.97
CA LYS A 13 -7.06 23.33 -13.80
C LYS A 13 -7.10 24.43 -14.87
N ASP A 14 -7.61 24.09 -16.05
CA ASP A 14 -7.75 24.96 -17.22
C ASP A 14 -9.05 25.80 -17.22
N GLY A 15 -9.78 25.83 -16.10
CA GLY A 15 -11.05 26.57 -15.97
C GLY A 15 -12.27 25.91 -16.60
N SER A 16 -12.10 24.94 -17.52
CA SER A 16 -13.18 24.15 -18.10
C SER A 16 -13.90 23.27 -17.07
N MET A 17 -15.22 23.08 -17.24
CA MET A 17 -16.04 22.19 -16.43
C MET A 17 -16.10 20.80 -17.08
N SER A 18 -15.96 19.73 -16.30
CA SER A 18 -16.15 18.36 -16.77
C SER A 18 -17.17 17.63 -15.92
N ILE A 19 -18.12 16.95 -16.58
CA ILE A 19 -19.13 16.12 -15.94
C ILE A 19 -18.55 14.71 -15.73
N PHE A 20 -18.72 14.19 -14.53
CA PHE A 20 -18.38 12.82 -14.17
C PHE A 20 -19.61 12.09 -13.67
N TRP A 21 -19.75 10.83 -14.06
CA TRP A 21 -20.65 9.91 -13.39
C TRP A 21 -20.04 9.53 -12.04
N VAL A 22 -20.87 9.47 -11.01
CA VAL A 22 -20.52 9.03 -9.67
C VAL A 22 -21.49 7.93 -9.28
N VAL A 23 -20.98 6.83 -8.73
CA VAL A 23 -21.78 5.84 -8.01
C VAL A 23 -21.36 5.84 -6.56
N GLU A 24 -22.33 5.92 -5.68
CA GLU A 24 -22.16 5.65 -4.25
C GLU A 24 -22.69 4.25 -3.94
N PHE A 25 -21.87 3.46 -3.26
CA PHE A 25 -22.22 2.11 -2.85
C PHE A 25 -21.95 1.97 -1.35
N THR A 26 -22.98 1.57 -0.63
CA THR A 26 -22.87 1.22 0.79
C THR A 26 -22.71 -0.28 0.92
N ASP A 27 -21.55 -0.68 1.41
CA ASP A 27 -21.21 -2.07 1.69
C ASP A 27 -22.04 -2.63 2.87
N ALA A 28 -22.11 -3.96 3.02
CA ALA A 28 -22.79 -4.64 4.11
C ALA A 28 -22.26 -4.22 5.50
N SER A 29 -21.02 -3.73 5.56
CA SER A 29 -20.39 -3.14 6.75
C SER A 29 -20.87 -1.72 7.10
N GLY A 30 -21.78 -1.13 6.32
CA GLY A 30 -22.28 0.24 6.51
C GLY A 30 -21.33 1.33 6.04
N LYS A 31 -20.18 0.99 5.45
CA LYS A 31 -19.24 1.96 4.88
C LYS A 31 -19.65 2.33 3.45
N THR A 32 -19.86 3.62 3.21
CA THR A 32 -20.15 4.15 1.88
C THR A 32 -18.86 4.48 1.13
N LYS A 33 -18.75 4.00 -0.12
CA LYS A 33 -17.68 4.37 -1.04
C LYS A 33 -18.26 4.98 -2.30
N SER A 34 -17.58 6.01 -2.80
CA SER A 34 -17.91 6.64 -4.08
C SER A 34 -16.85 6.32 -5.14
N PHE A 35 -17.31 6.00 -6.35
CA PHE A 35 -16.46 5.84 -7.53
C PHE A 35 -16.91 6.81 -8.60
N SER A 36 -15.95 7.43 -9.29
CA SER A 36 -16.24 8.38 -10.36
C SER A 36 -15.46 8.09 -11.64
N ALA A 37 -16.09 8.38 -12.78
CA ALA A 37 -15.48 8.30 -14.11
C ALA A 37 -16.29 9.13 -15.12
N LYS A 38 -15.67 9.48 -16.25
CA LYS A 38 -16.32 10.25 -17.33
C LYS A 38 -17.48 9.49 -17.98
N LEU A 39 -17.39 8.16 -18.02
CA LEU A 39 -18.37 7.27 -18.65
C LEU A 39 -19.04 6.41 -17.58
N ARG A 40 -20.38 6.29 -17.66
CA ARG A 40 -21.17 5.44 -16.75
C ARG A 40 -20.68 3.99 -16.74
N LYS A 41 -20.35 3.43 -17.91
CA LYS A 41 -19.79 2.06 -18.04
C LYS A 41 -18.49 1.88 -17.26
N ASN A 42 -17.61 2.89 -17.25
CA ASN A 42 -16.35 2.83 -16.49
C ASN A 42 -16.59 2.96 -14.98
N VAL A 43 -17.63 3.68 -14.56
CA VAL A 43 -18.04 3.75 -13.15
C VAL A 43 -18.58 2.39 -12.70
N GLN A 44 -19.44 1.76 -13.50
CA GLN A 44 -19.96 0.43 -13.23
C GLN A 44 -18.83 -0.59 -13.10
N ALA A 45 -17.89 -0.62 -14.06
CA ALA A 45 -16.76 -1.54 -14.02
C ALA A 45 -15.88 -1.37 -12.76
N LYS A 46 -15.70 -0.12 -12.28
CA LYS A 46 -14.99 0.15 -11.01
C LYS A 46 -15.76 -0.40 -9.81
N LEU A 47 -17.09 -0.25 -9.81
CA LEU A 47 -17.95 -0.77 -8.76
C LEU A 47 -17.96 -2.31 -8.75
N ASP A 48 -18.10 -2.94 -9.91
CA ASP A 48 -18.14 -4.40 -10.02
C ASP A 48 -16.81 -5.01 -9.58
N LYS A 49 -15.68 -4.38 -9.97
CA LYS A 49 -14.36 -4.75 -9.46
C LYS A 49 -14.26 -4.61 -7.94
N TYR A 50 -14.80 -3.52 -7.37
CA TYR A 50 -14.83 -3.32 -5.93
C TYR A 50 -15.65 -4.38 -5.19
N LYS A 51 -16.85 -4.71 -5.70
CA LYS A 51 -17.69 -5.78 -5.16
C LYS A 51 -16.99 -7.14 -5.24
N ALA A 52 -16.37 -7.44 -6.38
CA ALA A 52 -15.61 -8.67 -6.57
C ALA A 52 -14.41 -8.75 -5.60
N ASP A 53 -13.66 -7.66 -5.45
CA ASP A 53 -12.54 -7.59 -4.51
C ASP A 53 -12.99 -7.78 -3.05
N ILE A 54 -14.16 -7.25 -2.65
CA ILE A 54 -14.74 -7.49 -1.30
C ILE A 54 -15.17 -8.94 -1.15
N LEU A 55 -15.90 -9.48 -2.14
CA LEU A 55 -16.40 -10.85 -2.12
C LEU A 55 -15.25 -11.87 -2.02
N LEU A 56 -14.13 -11.57 -2.66
CA LEU A 56 -12.93 -12.39 -2.61
C LEU A 56 -12.05 -12.14 -1.37
N ASP A 57 -12.45 -11.23 -0.48
CA ASP A 57 -11.65 -10.73 0.66
C ASP A 57 -10.24 -10.24 0.26
N VAL A 58 -10.13 -9.77 -0.98
CA VAL A 58 -8.89 -9.34 -1.63
C VAL A 58 -8.84 -7.80 -1.68
N TYR A 59 -9.85 -7.11 -1.16
CA TYR A 59 -9.92 -5.66 -1.17
C TYR A 59 -9.00 -5.02 -0.11
N VAL A 60 -7.90 -4.45 -0.59
CA VAL A 60 -7.01 -3.60 0.20
C VAL A 60 -7.32 -2.15 -0.14
N GLN A 61 -7.57 -1.32 0.89
CA GLN A 61 -7.80 0.11 0.63
C GLN A 61 -6.58 0.69 -0.08
N PRO A 62 -6.74 1.41 -1.20
CA PRO A 62 -5.64 2.10 -1.84
C PRO A 62 -5.11 3.14 -0.86
N SER A 63 -4.00 2.84 -0.19
CA SER A 63 -3.32 3.80 0.66
C SER A 63 -2.29 4.51 -0.20
N ALA A 64 -2.23 5.83 -0.09
CA ALA A 64 -1.14 6.61 -0.66
C ALA A 64 0.18 6.39 0.12
N MET A 65 0.17 5.52 1.13
CA MET A 65 1.29 5.32 2.03
C MET A 65 2.46 4.70 1.29
N THR A 66 3.57 5.39 1.35
CA THR A 66 4.84 4.96 0.79
C THR A 66 5.49 3.89 1.66
N LEU A 67 6.42 3.12 1.07
CA LEU A 67 7.18 2.13 1.82
C LEU A 67 7.95 2.79 2.98
N LYS A 68 8.50 3.99 2.77
CA LYS A 68 9.22 4.75 3.79
C LYS A 68 8.33 5.15 4.97
N GLU A 69 7.16 5.69 4.70
CA GLU A 69 6.18 6.05 5.74
C GLU A 69 5.76 4.82 6.54
N TRP A 70 5.48 3.71 5.86
CA TRP A 70 5.13 2.47 6.52
C TRP A 70 6.25 1.94 7.42
N VAL A 71 7.48 1.88 6.91
CA VAL A 71 8.63 1.38 7.66
C VAL A 71 8.87 2.23 8.91
N ASN A 72 8.80 3.56 8.79
CA ASN A 72 8.96 4.47 9.92
C ASN A 72 7.87 4.27 10.96
N HIS A 73 6.60 4.20 10.53
CA HIS A 73 5.47 3.92 11.42
C HIS A 73 5.62 2.55 12.10
N TRP A 74 6.07 1.54 11.35
CA TRP A 74 6.24 0.20 11.90
C TRP A 74 7.34 0.16 12.97
N LEU A 75 8.47 0.82 12.71
CA LEU A 75 9.56 0.96 13.67
C LEU A 75 9.09 1.68 14.94
N SER A 76 8.45 2.84 14.82
CA SER A 76 8.02 3.65 15.96
C SER A 76 6.94 2.99 16.80
N THR A 77 5.94 2.40 16.14
CA THR A 77 4.71 1.95 16.81
C THR A 77 4.84 0.52 17.32
N TYR A 78 5.49 -0.38 16.57
CA TYR A 78 5.54 -1.80 16.93
C TYR A 78 6.88 -2.29 17.46
N LYS A 79 8.01 -1.69 17.02
CA LYS A 79 9.34 -2.20 17.37
C LYS A 79 10.02 -1.40 18.47
N LYS A 80 9.87 -0.08 18.51
CA LYS A 80 10.45 0.77 19.56
C LYS A 80 10.07 0.34 20.98
N PRO A 81 8.83 -0.07 21.29
CA PRO A 81 8.48 -0.52 22.64
C PRO A 81 9.04 -1.91 23.01
N SER A 82 9.36 -2.74 22.01
CA SER A 82 9.70 -4.15 22.20
C SER A 82 11.19 -4.45 22.07
N LEU A 83 11.97 -3.57 21.45
CA LEU A 83 13.40 -3.79 21.17
C LEU A 83 14.29 -2.98 22.11
N ARG A 84 15.48 -3.53 22.40
CA ARG A 84 16.55 -2.78 23.04
C ARG A 84 16.98 -1.60 22.15
N PRO A 85 17.40 -0.46 22.72
CA PRO A 85 17.78 0.73 21.94
C PRO A 85 18.84 0.46 20.87
N THR A 86 19.83 -0.37 21.18
CA THR A 86 20.90 -0.74 20.24
C THR A 86 20.36 -1.52 19.05
N THR A 87 19.51 -2.52 19.29
CA THR A 87 18.86 -3.31 18.23
C THR A 87 17.93 -2.46 17.38
N PHE A 88 17.18 -1.54 18.00
CA PHE A 88 16.32 -0.59 17.29
C PHE A 88 17.15 0.29 16.33
N ASN A 89 18.26 0.85 16.80
CA ASN A 89 19.15 1.67 15.97
C ASN A 89 19.75 0.88 14.80
N THR A 90 20.12 -0.39 15.02
CA THR A 90 20.56 -1.28 13.94
C THR A 90 19.46 -1.49 12.91
N TYR A 91 18.23 -1.80 13.34
CA TYR A 91 17.10 -2.02 12.43
C TYR A 91 16.80 -0.77 11.61
N GLN A 92 16.75 0.38 12.27
CA GLN A 92 16.51 1.66 11.62
C GLN A 92 17.59 1.97 10.59
N THR A 93 18.87 1.81 10.94
CA THR A 93 20.00 2.06 10.03
C THR A 93 19.95 1.14 8.81
N LEU A 94 19.78 -0.16 9.04
CA LEU A 94 19.73 -1.16 7.97
C LEU A 94 18.59 -0.89 6.98
N LEU A 95 17.37 -0.65 7.48
CA LEU A 95 16.22 -0.35 6.62
C LEU A 95 16.37 1.01 5.95
N LYS A 96 16.92 2.02 6.64
CA LYS A 96 17.09 3.36 6.08
C LYS A 96 18.03 3.34 4.88
N VAL A 97 19.24 2.80 5.08
CA VAL A 97 20.32 2.79 4.10
C VAL A 97 20.01 1.90 2.91
N HIS A 98 19.44 0.73 3.14
CA HIS A 98 19.30 -0.27 2.08
C HIS A 98 17.92 -0.31 1.44
N ILE A 99 16.85 -0.08 2.20
CA ILE A 99 15.48 -0.22 1.69
C ILE A 99 14.90 1.14 1.33
N THR A 100 14.74 2.03 2.32
CA THR A 100 14.02 3.29 2.09
C THR A 100 14.80 4.27 1.21
N ALA A 101 16.13 4.16 1.13
CA ALA A 101 16.93 4.99 0.23
C ALA A 101 16.66 4.70 -1.26
N LYS A 102 16.26 3.48 -1.60
CA LYS A 102 16.04 3.05 -3.00
C LYS A 102 14.56 2.90 -3.36
N LEU A 103 13.77 2.31 -2.46
CA LEU A 103 12.36 1.97 -2.68
C LEU A 103 11.42 2.78 -1.80
N GLY A 104 11.93 3.73 -1.01
CA GLY A 104 11.14 4.44 -0.02
C GLY A 104 9.98 5.24 -0.59
N ASP A 105 10.15 5.84 -1.76
CA ASP A 105 9.16 6.70 -2.40
C ASP A 105 8.11 5.92 -3.20
N LYS A 106 8.33 4.62 -3.44
CA LYS A 106 7.30 3.76 -4.04
C LYS A 106 6.16 3.56 -3.05
N LYS A 107 4.93 3.49 -3.58
CA LYS A 107 3.78 3.11 -2.75
C LYS A 107 3.98 1.70 -2.22
N LEU A 108 3.56 1.46 -0.98
CA LEU A 108 3.72 0.16 -0.33
C LEU A 108 3.08 -0.99 -1.15
N GLN A 109 1.98 -0.71 -1.85
CA GLN A 109 1.27 -1.65 -2.71
C GLN A 109 1.93 -1.90 -4.08
N GLU A 110 2.83 -1.02 -4.50
CA GLU A 110 3.54 -1.09 -5.78
C GLU A 110 4.91 -1.78 -5.64
N VAL A 111 5.35 -2.10 -4.43
CA VAL A 111 6.61 -2.82 -4.19
C VAL A 111 6.47 -4.26 -4.64
N THR A 112 7.25 -4.65 -5.66
CA THR A 112 7.24 -6.00 -6.24
C THR A 112 8.36 -6.89 -5.68
N THR A 113 8.27 -8.19 -5.93
CA THR A 113 9.33 -9.17 -5.63
C THR A 113 10.61 -8.85 -6.41
N ASP A 114 10.47 -8.49 -7.68
CA ASP A 114 11.57 -8.14 -8.58
C ASP A 114 12.33 -6.90 -8.10
N ASP A 115 11.61 -5.88 -7.60
CA ASP A 115 12.22 -4.70 -6.97
C ASP A 115 13.14 -5.09 -5.79
N LEU A 116 12.69 -6.02 -4.95
CA LEU A 116 13.46 -6.49 -3.80
C LEU A 116 14.62 -7.38 -4.24
N GLN A 117 14.44 -8.23 -5.25
CA GLN A 117 15.49 -9.07 -5.79
C GLN A 117 16.62 -8.24 -6.41
N ARG A 118 16.29 -7.23 -7.22
CA ARG A 118 17.29 -6.27 -7.76
C ARG A 118 18.07 -5.60 -6.65
N LEU A 119 17.39 -5.20 -5.58
CA LEU A 119 18.02 -4.59 -4.41
C LEU A 119 19.05 -5.52 -3.74
N ILE A 120 18.78 -6.83 -3.64
CA ILE A 120 19.73 -7.84 -3.11
C ILE A 120 20.97 -7.92 -3.98
N VAL A 121 20.78 -8.01 -5.31
CA VAL A 121 21.85 -8.18 -6.28
C VAL A 121 22.78 -6.97 -6.24
N ASP A 122 22.21 -5.76 -6.23
CA ASP A 122 22.97 -4.52 -6.18
C ASP A 122 23.70 -4.27 -4.85
N MET A 123 23.30 -4.96 -3.78
CA MET A 123 23.83 -4.71 -2.45
C MET A 123 25.24 -5.31 -2.30
N LYS A 124 26.24 -4.46 -2.12
CA LYS A 124 27.63 -4.85 -1.78
C LYS A 124 27.79 -5.07 -0.27
N SER A 125 27.00 -5.99 0.29
CA SER A 125 27.04 -6.35 1.72
C SER A 125 27.27 -7.84 1.89
N SER A 126 27.75 -8.24 3.08
CA SER A 126 27.96 -9.66 3.38
C SER A 126 26.65 -10.46 3.27
N PRO A 127 26.71 -11.77 2.96
CA PRO A 127 25.52 -12.62 2.91
C PRO A 127 24.72 -12.62 4.21
N ARG A 128 25.39 -12.51 5.36
CA ARG A 128 24.75 -12.38 6.68
C ARG A 128 23.93 -11.10 6.78
N THR A 129 24.52 -9.96 6.43
CA THR A 129 23.84 -8.66 6.45
C THR A 129 22.63 -8.64 5.53
N LYS A 130 22.74 -9.24 4.33
CA LYS A 130 21.59 -9.37 3.40
C LYS A 130 20.45 -10.18 4.04
N LYS A 131 20.76 -11.31 4.66
CA LYS A 131 19.77 -12.14 5.39
C LYS A 131 19.10 -11.37 6.52
N ASP A 132 19.87 -10.62 7.32
CA ASP A 132 19.34 -9.84 8.43
C ASP A 132 18.37 -8.76 7.95
N ILE A 133 18.73 -7.99 6.92
CA ILE A 133 17.87 -6.97 6.31
C ILE A 133 16.55 -7.58 5.83
N PHE A 134 16.62 -8.72 5.14
CA PHE A 134 15.43 -9.40 4.61
C PHE A 134 14.55 -10.00 5.71
N SER A 135 15.14 -10.53 6.77
CA SER A 135 14.39 -11.01 7.94
C SER A 135 13.59 -9.88 8.59
N ILE A 136 14.22 -8.70 8.76
CA ILE A 136 13.57 -7.50 9.31
C ILE A 136 12.46 -7.03 8.36
N LEU A 137 12.75 -6.92 7.06
CA LEU A 137 11.78 -6.48 6.05
C LEU A 137 10.60 -7.43 5.96
N LYS A 138 10.84 -8.75 6.01
CA LYS A 138 9.78 -9.78 6.02
C LYS A 138 8.83 -9.56 7.18
N SER A 139 9.36 -9.32 8.38
CA SER A 139 8.55 -9.02 9.57
C SER A 139 7.77 -7.70 9.43
N CYS A 140 8.38 -6.68 8.85
CA CYS A 140 7.75 -5.39 8.58
C CYS A 140 6.56 -5.51 7.61
N LEU A 141 6.74 -6.22 6.50
CA LEU A 141 5.69 -6.43 5.50
C LEU A 141 4.64 -7.43 5.95
N ALA A 142 4.99 -8.41 6.78
CA ALA A 142 4.01 -9.29 7.41
C ALA A 142 2.99 -8.50 8.26
N LYS A 143 3.45 -7.50 9.01
CA LYS A 143 2.54 -6.59 9.73
C LYS A 143 1.70 -5.72 8.80
N ALA A 144 2.20 -5.38 7.61
CA ALA A 144 1.42 -4.63 6.62
C ALA A 144 0.25 -5.47 6.07
N ILE A 145 0.45 -6.78 5.93
CA ILE A 145 -0.60 -7.72 5.52
C ILE A 145 -1.64 -7.85 6.63
N GLU A 146 -1.21 -8.03 7.88
CA GLU A 146 -2.12 -8.10 9.04
C GLU A 146 -3.00 -6.84 9.17
N LYS A 147 -2.47 -5.68 8.77
CA LYS A 147 -3.21 -4.40 8.73
C LYS A 147 -3.95 -4.14 7.42
N ASN A 148 -3.99 -5.12 6.51
CA ASN A 148 -4.63 -5.03 5.20
C ASN A 148 -4.16 -3.83 4.36
N TYR A 149 -2.88 -3.44 4.49
CA TYR A 149 -2.27 -2.40 3.64
C TYR A 149 -1.72 -2.97 2.34
N ILE A 150 -1.34 -4.25 2.34
CA ILE A 150 -0.87 -5.01 1.16
C ILE A 150 -1.49 -6.40 1.17
N LYS A 151 -1.66 -6.98 -0.02
CA LYS A 151 -2.33 -8.27 -0.21
C LYS A 151 -1.41 -9.48 0.03
N LYS A 152 -0.14 -9.34 -0.34
CA LYS A 152 0.86 -10.41 -0.30
C LYS A 152 2.20 -9.87 0.15
N ASN A 153 3.04 -10.73 0.73
CA ASN A 153 4.39 -10.36 1.12
C ASN A 153 5.31 -10.50 -0.10
N PRO A 154 5.86 -9.42 -0.66
CA PRO A 154 6.78 -9.52 -1.79
C PRO A 154 8.14 -10.16 -1.42
N VAL A 155 8.40 -10.44 -0.14
CA VAL A 155 9.61 -11.14 0.30
C VAL A 155 9.47 -12.67 0.28
N ASN A 156 8.24 -13.21 0.25
CA ASN A 156 7.97 -14.63 0.49
C ASN A 156 7.60 -15.41 -0.78
N VAL A 157 7.90 -14.86 -1.95
CA VAL A 157 7.64 -15.48 -3.27
C VAL A 157 8.85 -16.29 -3.69
#